data_AF-A0A4P7C0D1-F1
#
_entry.id   AF-A0A4P7C0D1-F1
#
_cell.length_a   1.000
_cell.length_b   1.000
_cell.length_c   1.000
_cell.angle_alpha   90.00
_cell.angle_beta   90.00
_cell.angle_gamma   90.00
#
_symmetry.space_group_name_H-M   'P 1'
#
loop_
_entity.id
_entity.type
_entity.pdbx_description
1 polymer ?
#
loop_
_entity_poly.entity_id
_entity_poly.type
_entity_poly.pdbx_seq_one_letter_code
_entity_poly.pdbx_strand_id
1 'polypeptide(L)'
;MSLPQISLKNLLVILVIAAGLWGLSGCASVPPPRKEMAEATLIVSEAQETEAPQYAPVELRTARNKLSAAESAMAEEDYKKARRLAEQALVDAQLAEAKSQAEIQRQQVEELRKSIEMLRRELIERR
;
A
#
# COMPACT_ATOMS: atom_id res chain seq x y z
N MET A 1 -46.48 23.57 -44.74
CA MET A 1 -45.25 23.88 -45.48
C MET A 1 -44.20 22.87 -45.05
N SER A 2 -43.76 22.05 -46.02
CA SER A 2 -42.59 21.13 -46.05
C SER A 2 -42.28 20.25 -44.82
N LEU A 3 -42.73 18.98 -44.88
CA LEU A 3 -42.05 17.87 -44.19
C LEU A 3 -40.69 17.63 -44.87
N PRO A 4 -39.59 17.47 -44.11
CA PRO A 4 -38.27 17.30 -44.70
C PRO A 4 -38.16 15.93 -45.37
N GLN A 5 -37.83 15.93 -46.67
CA GLN A 5 -37.46 14.76 -47.46
C GLN A 5 -36.11 14.22 -46.97
N ILE A 6 -36.09 13.47 -45.87
CA ILE A 6 -34.88 12.82 -45.38
C ILE A 6 -34.76 11.49 -46.10
N SER A 7 -33.83 11.41 -47.06
CA SER A 7 -33.54 10.22 -47.85
C SER A 7 -33.21 9.02 -46.94
N LEU A 8 -33.68 7.83 -47.31
CA LEU A 8 -33.43 6.54 -46.63
C LEU A 8 -31.93 6.30 -46.35
N LYS A 9 -31.07 6.82 -47.24
CA LYS A 9 -29.61 6.78 -47.10
C LYS A 9 -29.12 7.60 -45.90
N ASN A 10 -29.74 8.74 -45.59
CA ASN A 10 -29.40 9.58 -44.43
C ASN A 10 -29.92 8.97 -43.13
N LEU A 11 -31.06 8.26 -43.17
CA LEU A 11 -31.57 7.51 -42.02
C LEU A 11 -30.62 6.37 -41.62
N LEU A 12 -30.08 5.64 -42.60
CA LEU A 12 -29.07 4.60 -42.38
C LEU A 12 -27.76 5.17 -41.81
N VAL A 13 -27.31 6.32 -42.31
CA VAL A 13 -26.08 6.99 -41.83
C VAL A 13 -26.23 7.46 -40.37
N ILE A 14 -27.39 8.00 -39.99
CA ILE A 14 -27.68 8.42 -38.60
C ILE A 14 -27.71 7.21 -37.65
N LEU A 15 -28.27 6.07 -38.10
CA LEU A 15 -28.34 4.84 -37.32
C LEU A 15 -26.94 4.22 -37.06
N VAL A 16 -26.05 4.28 -38.05
CA VAL A 16 -24.66 3.80 -37.93
C VAL A 16 -23.84 4.70 -36.99
N ILE A 17 -24.04 6.02 -37.05
CA ILE A 17 -23.36 6.96 -36.14
C ILE A 17 -23.89 6.81 -34.69
N ALA A 18 -25.20 6.63 -34.51
CA ALA A 18 -25.81 6.42 -33.19
C ALA A 18 -25.34 5.11 -32.52
N ALA A 19 -25.14 4.03 -33.30
CA ALA A 19 -24.61 2.77 -32.79
C ALA A 19 -23.12 2.85 -32.41
N GLY A 20 -22.33 3.71 -33.06
CA GLY A 20 -20.92 3.95 -32.73
C GLY A 20 -20.69 4.66 -31.40
N LEU A 21 -21.66 5.46 -30.93
CA LEU A 21 -21.59 6.17 -29.64
C LEU A 21 -21.86 5.27 -28.43
N TRP A 22 -22.41 4.07 -28.61
CA TRP A 22 -22.65 3.11 -27.52
C TRP A 22 -21.45 2.19 -27.26
N GLY A 23 -20.42 2.20 -28.13
CA GLY A 23 -19.23 1.36 -28.01
C GLY A 23 -18.16 1.88 -27.04
N LEU A 24 -18.33 3.06 -26.45
CA LEU A 24 -17.35 3.65 -25.53
C LEU A 24 -17.67 3.42 -24.05
N SER A 25 -18.75 2.73 -23.70
CA SER A 25 -18.98 2.21 -22.34
C SER A 25 -18.30 0.86 -22.12
N GLY A 26 -17.07 0.72 -22.60
CA GLY A 26 -16.17 -0.30 -22.09
C GLY A 26 -15.86 0.04 -20.64
N CYS A 27 -16.69 -0.46 -19.71
CA CYS A 27 -16.41 -0.41 -18.29
C CYS A 27 -14.98 -0.92 -18.08
N ALA A 28 -14.11 -0.04 -17.60
CA ALA A 28 -12.81 -0.42 -17.09
C ALA A 28 -13.04 -1.30 -15.84
N SER A 29 -13.28 -2.59 -16.06
CA SER A 29 -13.26 -3.61 -15.01
C SER A 29 -11.85 -3.60 -14.45
N VAL A 30 -11.67 -2.98 -13.29
CA VAL A 30 -10.38 -2.99 -12.59
C VAL A 30 -10.12 -4.45 -12.21
N PRO A 31 -9.03 -5.07 -12.69
CA PRO A 31 -8.72 -6.44 -12.31
C PRO A 31 -8.41 -6.49 -10.80
N PRO A 32 -8.62 -7.64 -10.14
CA PRO A 32 -8.29 -7.80 -8.74
C PRO A 32 -6.79 -7.57 -8.50
N PRO A 33 -6.39 -6.72 -7.53
CA PRO A 33 -4.99 -6.33 -7.26
C PRO A 33 -4.24 -7.42 -6.47
N ARG A 34 -4.17 -8.64 -7.04
CA ARG A 34 -3.59 -9.81 -6.34
C ARG A 34 -2.11 -9.63 -6.01
N LYS A 35 -1.37 -8.92 -6.88
CA LYS A 35 0.06 -8.67 -6.67
C LYS A 35 0.27 -7.77 -5.46
N GLU A 36 -0.45 -6.67 -5.39
CA GLU A 36 -0.35 -5.69 -4.32
C GLU A 36 -0.82 -6.28 -2.98
N MET A 37 -1.87 -7.11 -3.01
CA MET A 37 -2.30 -7.86 -1.82
C MET A 37 -1.21 -8.82 -1.33
N ALA A 38 -0.63 -9.64 -2.21
CA ALA A 38 0.41 -10.59 -1.83
C ALA A 38 1.66 -9.90 -1.28
N GLU A 39 2.07 -8.80 -1.89
CA GLU A 39 3.21 -7.99 -1.45
C GLU A 39 2.95 -7.36 -0.07
N ALA A 40 1.78 -6.76 0.14
CA ALA A 40 1.41 -6.19 1.42
C ALA A 40 1.33 -7.27 2.51
N THR A 41 0.74 -8.44 2.23
CA THR A 41 0.70 -9.56 3.18
C THR A 41 2.09 -10.01 3.59
N LEU A 42 3.00 -10.19 2.61
CA LEU A 42 4.37 -10.62 2.88
C LEU A 42 5.10 -9.63 3.80
N ILE A 43 5.12 -8.34 3.44
CA ILE A 43 5.89 -7.36 4.21
C ILE A 43 5.26 -7.08 5.59
N VAL A 44 3.93 -7.11 5.71
CA VAL A 44 3.27 -7.01 7.02
C VAL A 44 3.61 -8.21 7.91
N SER A 45 3.73 -9.41 7.34
CA SER A 45 4.15 -10.59 8.09
C SER A 45 5.62 -10.53 8.49
N GLU A 46 6.51 -10.07 7.60
CA GLU A 46 7.93 -9.87 7.90
C GLU A 46 8.11 -8.84 9.04
N ALA A 47 7.43 -7.70 8.95
CA ALA A 47 7.43 -6.69 10.00
C ALA A 47 6.85 -7.22 11.34
N GLN A 48 6.00 -8.26 11.32
CA GLN A 48 5.45 -8.86 12.52
C GLN A 48 6.40 -9.89 13.18
N GLU A 49 7.28 -10.51 12.39
CA GLU A 49 8.25 -11.52 12.83
C GLU A 49 9.63 -10.94 13.19
N THR A 50 9.89 -9.69 12.82
CA THR A 50 11.09 -8.93 13.21
C THR A 50 10.91 -8.23 14.56
N GLU A 51 11.70 -7.20 14.86
CA GLU A 51 11.65 -6.44 16.10
C GLU A 51 10.66 -5.26 16.07
N ALA A 52 9.99 -5.00 14.94
CA ALA A 52 9.01 -3.93 14.85
C ALA A 52 7.83 -4.03 15.84
N PRO A 53 7.37 -5.21 16.32
CA PRO A 53 6.39 -5.28 17.41
C PRO A 53 6.90 -4.65 18.72
N GLN A 54 8.22 -4.65 18.95
CA GLN A 54 8.85 -4.10 20.13
C GLN A 54 9.15 -2.60 19.97
N TYR A 55 9.70 -2.19 18.82
CA TYR A 55 10.24 -0.85 18.63
C TYR A 55 9.37 0.09 17.78
N ALA A 56 8.44 -0.44 16.98
CA ALA A 56 7.51 0.33 16.16
C ALA A 56 6.07 -0.24 16.16
N PRO A 57 5.46 -0.48 17.34
CA PRO A 57 4.17 -1.17 17.45
C PRO A 57 2.99 -0.39 16.84
N VAL A 58 3.09 0.94 16.79
CA VAL A 58 2.01 1.81 16.29
C VAL A 58 1.89 1.71 14.77
N GLU A 59 3.03 1.79 14.08
CA GLU A 59 3.13 1.66 12.62
C GLU A 59 2.73 0.26 12.19
N LEU A 60 3.25 -0.78 12.86
CA LEU A 60 2.88 -2.16 12.57
C LEU A 60 1.37 -2.42 12.78
N ARG A 61 0.76 -1.85 13.81
CA ARG A 61 -0.69 -1.95 14.01
C ARG A 61 -1.45 -1.23 12.89
N THR A 62 -0.97 -0.08 12.44
CA THR A 62 -1.59 0.67 11.34
C THR A 62 -1.54 -0.14 10.04
N ALA A 63 -0.38 -0.73 9.74
CA ALA A 63 -0.20 -1.61 8.59
C ALA A 63 -1.17 -2.80 8.61
N ARG A 64 -1.26 -3.52 9.74
CA ARG A 64 -2.19 -4.65 9.92
C ARG A 64 -3.65 -4.24 9.75
N ASN A 65 -4.05 -3.11 10.32
CA ASN A 65 -5.42 -2.61 10.19
C ASN A 65 -5.76 -2.29 8.73
N LYS A 66 -4.84 -1.67 7.99
CA LYS A 66 -5.03 -1.37 6.57
C LYS A 66 -5.04 -2.63 5.71
N LEU A 67 -4.20 -3.62 6.01
CA LEU A 67 -4.24 -4.91 5.32
C LEU A 67 -5.58 -5.62 5.51
N SER A 68 -6.09 -5.67 6.75
CA SER A 68 -7.42 -6.24 7.03
C SER A 68 -8.55 -5.49 6.31
N ALA A 69 -8.46 -4.16 6.24
CA ALA A 69 -9.40 -3.35 5.46
C ALA A 69 -9.26 -3.60 3.94
N ALA A 70 -8.05 -3.88 3.45
CA ALA A 70 -7.80 -4.25 2.06
C ALA A 70 -8.41 -5.61 1.72
N GLU A 71 -8.27 -6.61 2.61
CA GLU A 71 -8.89 -7.94 2.48
C GLU A 71 -10.42 -7.83 2.46
N SER A 72 -10.99 -6.98 3.32
CA SER A 72 -12.43 -6.71 3.32
C SER A 72 -12.89 -6.08 1.99
N ALA A 73 -12.15 -5.09 1.48
CA ALA A 73 -12.45 -4.48 0.18
C ALA A 73 -12.26 -5.46 -1.00
N MET A 74 -11.32 -6.40 -0.91
CA MET A 74 -11.16 -7.48 -1.89
C MET A 74 -12.39 -8.40 -1.92
N ALA A 75 -12.93 -8.73 -0.75
CA ALA A 75 -14.12 -9.57 -0.61
C ALA A 75 -15.40 -8.85 -1.11
N GLU A 76 -15.45 -7.52 -0.95
CA GLU A 76 -16.51 -6.65 -1.49
C GLU A 76 -16.35 -6.35 -3.00
N GLU A 77 -15.31 -6.89 -3.65
CA GLU A 77 -14.94 -6.61 -5.04
C GLU A 77 -14.64 -5.12 -5.33
N ASP A 78 -14.41 -4.30 -4.29
CA ASP A 78 -13.89 -2.93 -4.42
C ASP A 78 -12.37 -2.96 -4.62
N TYR A 79 -11.97 -3.41 -5.81
CA TYR A 79 -10.58 -3.60 -6.19
C TYR A 79 -9.74 -2.31 -6.18
N LYS A 80 -10.36 -1.14 -6.40
CA LYS A 80 -9.66 0.15 -6.32
C LYS A 80 -9.32 0.48 -4.87
N LYS A 81 -10.25 0.28 -3.95
CA LYS A 81 -10.03 0.50 -2.52
C LYS A 81 -9.06 -0.52 -1.95
N ALA A 82 -9.22 -1.80 -2.31
CA ALA A 82 -8.30 -2.87 -1.93
C ALA A 82 -6.85 -2.54 -2.31
N ARG A 83 -6.61 -2.16 -3.58
CA ARG A 83 -5.27 -1.79 -4.04
C ARG A 83 -4.65 -0.66 -3.21
N ARG A 84 -5.39 0.43 -3.01
CA ARG A 84 -4.90 1.59 -2.25
C ARG A 84 -4.60 1.23 -0.80
N LEU A 85 -5.44 0.42 -0.17
CA LEU A 85 -5.24 0.00 1.22
C LEU A 85 -4.04 -0.95 1.34
N ALA A 86 -3.85 -1.86 0.39
CA ALA A 86 -2.69 -2.75 0.34
C ALA A 86 -1.38 -1.96 0.16
N GLU A 87 -1.33 -1.02 -0.78
CA GLU A 87 -0.17 -0.13 -0.98
C GLU A 87 0.16 0.67 0.28
N GLN A 88 -0.87 1.19 0.97
CA GLN A 88 -0.66 1.91 2.23
C GLN A 88 -0.19 0.98 3.36
N ALA A 89 -0.73 -0.24 3.46
CA ALA A 89 -0.31 -1.23 4.44
C ALA A 89 1.16 -1.62 4.24
N LEU A 90 1.57 -1.82 2.99
CA LEU A 90 2.95 -2.09 2.59
C LEU A 90 3.91 -0.98 3.08
N VAL A 91 3.60 0.28 2.76
CA VAL A 91 4.48 1.41 3.15
C VAL A 91 4.51 1.61 4.67
N ASP A 92 3.38 1.41 5.37
CA ASP A 92 3.35 1.48 6.84
C ASP A 92 4.16 0.36 7.49
N ALA A 93 4.18 -0.85 6.91
CA ALA A 93 5.00 -1.95 7.39
C ALA A 93 6.49 -1.67 7.20
N GLN A 94 6.90 -1.18 6.02
CA GLN A 94 8.28 -0.73 5.77
C GLN A 94 8.68 0.40 6.72
N LEU A 95 7.76 1.32 7.04
CA LEU A 95 7.99 2.37 8.02
C LEU A 95 8.21 1.78 9.42
N ALA A 96 7.45 0.76 9.81
CA ALA A 96 7.61 0.08 11.08
C ALA A 96 9.01 -0.57 11.19
N GLU A 97 9.44 -1.28 10.15
CA GLU A 97 10.76 -1.90 10.09
C GLU A 97 11.88 -0.86 10.16
N ALA A 98 11.81 0.21 9.34
CA ALA A 98 12.81 1.25 9.31
C ALA A 98 12.93 1.96 10.68
N LYS A 99 11.80 2.23 11.34
CA LYS A 99 11.79 2.79 12.70
C LYS A 99 12.37 1.83 13.72
N SER A 100 12.03 0.56 13.64
CA SER A 100 12.59 -0.48 14.50
C SER A 100 14.11 -0.54 14.39
N GLN A 101 14.64 -0.61 13.17
CA GLN A 101 16.08 -0.63 12.91
C GLN A 101 16.76 0.64 13.43
N ALA A 102 16.15 1.81 13.26
CA ALA A 102 16.68 3.06 13.77
C ALA A 102 16.79 3.08 15.31
N GLU A 103 15.79 2.56 16.02
CA GLU A 103 15.83 2.46 17.48
C GLU A 103 16.87 1.45 17.97
N ILE A 104 16.98 0.30 17.31
CA ILE A 104 18.02 -0.70 17.61
C ILE A 104 19.42 -0.09 17.45
N GLN A 105 19.66 0.64 16.35
CA GLN A 105 20.95 1.31 16.12
C GLN A 105 21.24 2.38 17.17
N ARG A 106 20.22 3.14 17.61
CA ARG A 106 20.36 4.11 18.70
C ARG A 106 20.79 3.44 20.01
N GLN A 107 20.18 2.29 20.34
CA GLN A 107 20.55 1.53 21.52
C GLN A 107 21.98 0.98 21.45
N GLN A 108 22.39 0.46 20.29
CA GLN A 108 23.76 -0.02 20.08
C GLN A 108 24.80 1.09 20.23
N VAL A 109 24.51 2.30 19.73
CA VAL A 109 25.39 3.47 19.91
C VAL A 109 25.50 3.85 21.39
N GLU A 110 24.39 3.82 22.12
CA GLU A 110 24.38 4.12 23.55
C GLU A 110 25.14 3.07 24.38
N GLU A 111 25.00 1.79 24.03
CA GLU A 111 25.76 0.70 24.64
C GLU A 111 27.27 0.85 24.40
N LEU A 112 27.67 1.16 23.17
CA LEU A 112 29.07 1.40 22.83
C LEU A 112 29.66 2.59 23.60
N ARG A 113 28.90 3.68 23.75
CA ARG A 113 29.32 4.84 24.56
C ARG A 113 29.55 4.45 26.01
N LYS A 114 28.62 3.71 26.62
CA LYS A 114 28.75 3.20 28.00
C LYS A 114 29.97 2.31 28.15
N SER A 115 30.23 1.43 27.19
CA SER A 115 31.41 0.57 27.16
C SER A 115 32.71 1.38 27.14
N ILE A 116 32.81 2.40 26.28
CA ILE A 116 33.97 3.30 26.21
C ILE A 116 34.17 4.04 27.54
N GLU A 117 33.09 4.52 28.17
CA GLU A 117 33.19 5.20 29.47
C GLU A 117 33.64 4.27 30.60
N MET A 118 33.17 3.02 30.62
CA MET A 118 33.64 2.02 31.59
C MET A 118 35.13 1.75 31.44
N LEU A 119 35.59 1.51 30.20
CA LEU A 119 37.02 1.31 29.92
C LEU A 119 37.87 2.52 30.34
N ARG A 120 37.38 3.75 30.11
CA ARG A 120 38.06 4.97 30.57
C ARG A 120 38.16 5.06 32.09
N ARG A 121 37.09 4.70 32.81
CA ARG A 121 37.10 4.69 34.29
C ARG A 121 38.12 3.68 34.83
N GLU A 122 38.12 2.46 34.30
CA GLU A 122 39.08 1.42 34.71
C GLU A 122 40.54 1.85 34.50
N LEU A 123 40.85 2.57 33.42
CA LEU A 123 42.19 3.11 33.17
C LEU A 123 42.59 4.21 34.15
N ILE A 124 41.62 4.99 34.66
CA ILE A 124 41.86 6.04 35.65
C ILE A 124 42.04 5.43 37.04
N GLU A 125 41.23 4.43 37.41
CA GLU A 125 41.27 3.78 38.71
C GLU A 125 42.48 2.86 38.92
N ARG A 126 43.07 2.32 37.83
CA ARG A 126 44.29 1.50 37.89
C ARG A 126 45.61 2.29 37.94
N ARG A 127 45.57 3.62 37.96
CA ARG A 127 46.76 4.49 38.05
C ARG A 127 46.94 4.99 39.48
#